data_AF-A0A2A4S078-F1
#
_entry.id   AF-A0A2A4S078-F1
#
_cell.length_a   1.000
_cell.length_b   1.000
_cell.length_c   1.000
_cell.angle_alpha   90.00
_cell.angle_beta   90.00
_cell.angle_gamma   90.00
#
_symmetry.space_group_name_H-M   'P 1'
#
loop_
_entity.id
_entity.type
_entity.pdbx_description
1 polymer ?
#
loop_
_entity_poly.entity_id
_entity_poly.type
_entity_poly.pdbx_seq_one_letter_code
_entity_poly.pdbx_strand_id
1 'polypeptide(L)'
;MAKKSQKIEGTTEAWESGELGRDEEFVKVSTDINQDALDDSLELQMISIRLQKSLIEDIKMIAELNGFGYQPLIRQTLNKFVECEKRTLLRQAARAQAQDNGDKAAVA
;
A
#
# COMPACT_ATOMS: atom_id res chain seq x y z
N MET A 1 -39.05 13.29 -29.07
CA MET A 1 -39.73 14.00 -27.96
C MET A 1 -38.68 14.33 -26.92
N ALA A 2 -38.49 15.62 -26.59
CA ALA A 2 -37.42 16.07 -25.70
C ALA A 2 -37.72 15.65 -24.25
N LYS A 3 -36.91 14.75 -23.68
CA LYS A 3 -37.01 14.34 -22.28
C LYS A 3 -36.40 15.47 -21.44
N LYS A 4 -37.25 16.23 -20.74
CA LYS A 4 -36.83 17.24 -19.74
C LYS A 4 -35.97 16.52 -18.68
N SER A 5 -34.67 16.83 -18.64
CA SER A 5 -33.79 16.41 -17.55
C SER A 5 -34.33 17.02 -16.25
N GLN A 6 -34.81 16.17 -15.34
CA GLN A 6 -35.06 16.59 -13.97
C GLN A 6 -33.69 16.82 -13.33
N LYS A 7 -33.44 18.05 -12.88
CA LYS A 7 -32.20 18.42 -12.21
C LYS A 7 -32.16 17.71 -10.85
N ILE A 8 -31.18 16.83 -10.66
CA ILE A 8 -30.91 16.19 -9.38
C ILE A 8 -30.34 17.28 -8.45
N GLU A 9 -30.86 17.39 -7.23
CA GLU A 9 -30.31 18.31 -6.24
C GLU A 9 -28.96 17.79 -5.75
N GLY A 10 -27.96 18.68 -5.67
CA GLY A 10 -26.59 18.34 -5.24
C GLY A 10 -26.49 18.19 -3.72
N THR A 11 -27.26 17.29 -3.14
CA THR A 11 -27.24 16.99 -1.70
C THR A 11 -26.30 15.81 -1.41
N THR A 12 -25.83 15.71 -0.17
CA THR A 12 -24.99 14.60 0.30
C THR A 12 -25.73 13.28 0.17
N GLU A 13 -27.01 13.26 0.49
CA GLU A 13 -27.87 12.08 0.43
C GLU A 13 -28.04 11.55 -1.01
N ALA A 14 -28.12 12.43 -2.01
CA ALA A 14 -28.19 12.04 -3.43
C ALA A 14 -26.87 11.47 -3.95
N TRP A 15 -25.74 11.90 -3.38
CA TRP A 15 -24.42 11.33 -3.67
C TRP A 15 -24.24 9.94 -3.05
N GLU A 16 -24.59 9.79 -1.77
CA GLU A 16 -24.50 8.51 -1.04
C GLU A 16 -25.48 7.46 -1.57
N SER A 17 -26.69 7.87 -1.96
CA SER A 17 -27.66 6.98 -2.62
C SER A 17 -27.19 6.54 -4.01
N GLY A 18 -26.28 7.30 -4.62
CA GLY A 18 -25.79 7.08 -5.96
C GLY A 18 -26.70 7.60 -7.07
N GLU A 19 -27.80 8.26 -6.71
CA GLU A 19 -28.69 8.95 -7.65
C GLU A 19 -27.92 10.05 -8.41
N LEU A 20 -26.98 10.70 -7.74
CA LEU A 20 -26.01 11.60 -8.33
C LEU A 20 -24.71 10.83 -8.67
N GLY A 21 -24.41 10.68 -9.97
CA GLY A 21 -23.08 10.25 -10.44
C GLY A 21 -22.88 8.76 -10.76
N ARG A 22 -23.86 7.87 -10.49
CA ARG A 22 -23.79 6.44 -10.89
C ARG A 22 -24.62 6.10 -12.13
N ASP A 23 -25.13 7.10 -12.82
CA ASP A 23 -25.87 6.91 -14.07
C ASP A 23 -24.89 6.52 -15.19
N GLU A 24 -25.14 5.36 -15.79
CA GLU A 24 -24.31 4.75 -16.85
C GLU A 24 -24.14 5.67 -18.06
N GLU A 25 -25.09 6.58 -18.33
CA GLU A 25 -24.98 7.56 -19.42
C GLU A 25 -23.80 8.54 -19.23
N PHE A 26 -23.38 8.76 -17.97
CA PHE A 26 -22.28 9.67 -17.61
C PHE A 26 -21.01 8.95 -17.17
N VAL A 27 -21.01 7.62 -17.15
CA VAL A 27 -19.83 6.80 -16.83
C VAL A 27 -19.05 6.50 -18.10
N LYS A 28 -17.73 6.72 -18.05
CA LYS A 28 -16.82 6.30 -19.12
C LYS A 28 -15.61 5.61 -18.51
N VAL A 29 -15.25 4.45 -19.05
CA VAL A 29 -13.99 3.78 -18.71
C VAL A 29 -12.84 4.68 -19.15
N SER A 30 -11.97 5.07 -18.21
CA SER A 30 -10.78 5.84 -18.54
C SER A 30 -9.86 4.95 -19.39
N THR A 31 -9.61 5.38 -20.63
CA THR A 31 -8.68 4.69 -21.54
C THR A 31 -7.23 5.06 -21.25
N ASP A 32 -7.00 6.24 -20.68
CA ASP A 32 -5.68 6.75 -20.30
C ASP A 32 -5.60 6.86 -18.79
N ILE A 33 -5.29 5.74 -18.14
CA ILE A 33 -4.80 5.76 -16.76
C ILE A 33 -3.29 5.99 -16.85
N ASN A 34 -2.84 7.17 -16.44
CA ASN A 34 -1.42 7.44 -16.32
C ASN A 34 -0.89 6.68 -15.09
N GLN A 35 -0.32 5.49 -15.33
CA GLN A 35 0.21 4.62 -14.30
C GLN A 35 1.34 5.29 -13.50
N ASP A 36 2.18 6.08 -14.16
CA ASP A 36 3.30 6.78 -13.50
C ASP A 36 2.79 7.84 -12.52
N ALA A 37 1.76 8.61 -12.92
CA ALA A 37 1.15 9.59 -12.02
C ALA A 37 0.46 8.95 -10.81
N LEU A 38 -0.11 7.76 -10.99
CA LEU A 38 -0.68 6.97 -9.90
C LEU A 38 0.41 6.46 -8.96
N ASP A 39 1.45 5.86 -9.52
CA ASP A 39 2.58 5.33 -8.77
C ASP A 39 3.26 6.45 -7.95
N ASP A 40 3.48 7.63 -8.55
CA ASP A 40 4.00 8.82 -7.87
C ASP A 40 3.08 9.29 -6.74
N SER A 41 1.77 9.34 -6.97
CA SER A 41 0.80 9.75 -5.94
C SER A 41 0.75 8.79 -4.74
N LEU A 42 1.12 7.53 -4.96
CA LEU A 42 1.16 6.46 -3.96
C LEU A 42 2.58 6.18 -3.44
N GLU A 43 3.57 6.98 -3.86
CA GLU A 43 5.00 6.80 -3.55
C GLU A 43 5.52 5.39 -3.89
N LEU A 44 5.02 4.82 -4.98
CA LEU A 44 5.39 3.49 -5.45
C LEU A 44 6.54 3.59 -6.44
N GLN A 45 7.62 2.85 -6.16
CA GLN A 45 8.72 2.68 -7.10
C GLN A 45 8.67 1.27 -7.69
N MET A 46 8.65 1.19 -9.03
CA MET A 46 8.82 -0.08 -9.72
C MET A 46 10.25 -0.60 -9.53
N ILE A 47 10.37 -1.82 -9.01
CA ILE A 47 11.65 -2.51 -8.86
C ILE A 47 11.67 -3.77 -9.71
N SER A 48 12.79 -4.02 -10.39
CA SER A 48 13.02 -5.27 -11.11
C SER A 48 13.97 -6.15 -10.29
N ILE A 49 13.44 -7.25 -9.75
CA ILE A 49 14.20 -8.22 -8.97
C ILE A 49 14.08 -9.61 -9.60
N ARG A 50 15.16 -10.39 -9.57
CA ARG A 50 15.13 -11.79 -10.00
C ARG A 50 14.87 -12.69 -8.81
N LEU A 51 13.82 -13.51 -8.88
CA LEU A 51 13.47 -14.50 -7.88
C LEU A 51 13.46 -15.89 -8.49
N GLN A 52 13.65 -16.93 -7.67
CA GLN A 52 13.51 -18.32 -8.09
C GLN A 52 12.05 -18.60 -8.48
N LYS A 53 11.85 -19.39 -9.55
CA LYS A 53 10.49 -19.71 -10.03
C LYS A 53 9.65 -20.43 -8.96
N SER A 54 10.26 -21.38 -8.23
CA SER A 54 9.59 -22.10 -7.14
C SER A 54 9.09 -21.14 -6.06
N LEU A 55 9.92 -20.19 -5.65
CA LEU A 55 9.56 -19.19 -4.64
C LEU A 55 8.37 -18.32 -5.09
N ILE A 56 8.31 -17.94 -6.37
CA ILE A 56 7.17 -17.17 -6.90
C ILE A 56 5.87 -17.99 -6.80
N GLU A 57 5.92 -19.27 -7.17
CA GLU A 57 4.75 -20.15 -7.10
C GLU A 57 4.31 -20.41 -5.65
N ASP A 58 5.25 -20.62 -4.73
CA ASP A 58 4.95 -20.77 -3.30
C ASP A 58 4.26 -19.52 -2.74
N ILE A 59 4.75 -18.32 -3.09
CA ILE A 59 4.15 -17.05 -2.67
C ILE A 59 2.73 -16.89 -3.22
N LYS A 60 2.51 -17.25 -4.49
CA LYS A 60 1.16 -17.20 -5.09
C LYS A 60 0.21 -18.14 -4.37
N MET A 61 0.62 -19.38 -4.13
CA MET A 61 -0.20 -20.36 -3.40
C MET A 61 -0.56 -19.86 -2.00
N ILE A 62 0.41 -19.32 -1.26
CA ILE A 62 0.16 -18.75 0.06
C ILE A 62 -0.79 -17.54 -0.03
N ALA A 63 -0.62 -16.69 -1.04
CA ALA A 63 -1.48 -15.53 -1.23
C ALA A 63 -2.94 -15.94 -1.49
N GLU A 64 -3.16 -16.92 -2.38
CA GLU A 64 -4.48 -17.47 -2.69
C GLU A 64 -5.17 -18.04 -1.45
N LEU A 65 -4.45 -18.83 -0.63
CA LEU A 65 -4.98 -19.39 0.61
C LEU A 65 -5.43 -18.33 1.62
N ASN A 66 -4.80 -17.15 1.59
CA ASN A 66 -5.13 -16.04 2.48
C ASN A 66 -6.05 -14.99 1.83
N GLY A 67 -6.50 -15.20 0.59
CA GLY A 67 -7.36 -14.25 -0.14
C GLY A 67 -6.64 -12.96 -0.58
N PHE A 68 -5.31 -12.99 -0.72
CA PHE A 68 -4.50 -11.86 -1.17
C PHE A 68 -3.94 -12.08 -2.57
N GLY A 69 -3.55 -10.98 -3.23
CA GLY A 69 -2.67 -11.05 -4.40
C GLY A 69 -1.21 -11.28 -3.99
N TYR A 70 -0.42 -11.87 -4.89
CA TYR A 70 1.01 -12.15 -4.62
C TYR A 70 1.82 -10.86 -4.39
N GLN A 71 1.55 -9.78 -5.15
CA GLN A 71 2.26 -8.50 -5.00
C GLN A 71 1.99 -7.84 -3.64
N PRO A 72 0.71 -7.72 -3.17
CA PRO A 72 0.43 -7.30 -1.79
C PRO A 72 1.18 -8.11 -0.73
N LEU A 73 1.23 -9.43 -0.87
CA LEU A 73 1.89 -10.31 0.10
C LEU A 73 3.40 -10.07 0.16
N ILE A 74 4.06 -9.95 -1.00
CA ILE A 74 5.50 -9.64 -1.08
C ILE A 74 5.78 -8.29 -0.41
N ARG A 75 5.01 -7.25 -0.76
CA ARG A 75 5.16 -5.91 -0.19
C ARG A 75 5.03 -5.95 1.34
N GLN A 76 4.00 -6.62 1.85
CA GLN A 76 3.78 -6.73 3.29
C GLN A 76 4.92 -7.47 3.98
N THR A 77 5.44 -8.53 3.37
CA THR A 77 6.53 -9.35 3.92
C THR A 77 7.82 -8.54 4.01
N LEU A 78 8.18 -7.82 2.95
CA LEU A 78 9.35 -6.94 2.94
C LEU A 78 9.24 -5.82 3.99
N ASN A 79 8.06 -5.20 4.12
CA ASN A 79 7.83 -4.18 5.14
C ASN A 79 7.98 -4.73 6.56
N LYS A 80 7.40 -5.90 6.84
CA LYS A 80 7.54 -6.57 8.15
C LYS A 80 9.00 -6.90 8.46
N PHE A 81 9.74 -7.38 7.46
CA PHE A 81 11.16 -7.68 7.62
C PHE A 81 11.96 -6.41 7.98
N VAL A 82 11.80 -5.33 7.22
CA VAL A 82 12.50 -4.06 7.46
C VAL A 82 12.17 -3.48 8.84
N GLU A 83 10.89 -3.52 9.25
CA GLU A 83 10.47 -3.02 10.56
C GLU A 83 11.10 -3.81 11.71
N CYS A 84 11.14 -5.14 11.58
CA CYS A 84 11.80 -6.00 12.55
C CYS A 84 13.31 -5.70 12.65
N GLU A 85 14.00 -5.55 11.52
CA GLU A 85 15.43 -5.24 11.49
C GLU A 85 15.76 -3.86 12.07
N LYS A 86 14.98 -2.83 11.72
CA LYS A 86 15.11 -1.48 12.30
C LYS A 86 15.02 -1.53 13.83
N ARG A 87 14.01 -2.24 14.35
CA ARG A 87 13.83 -2.39 15.80
C ARG A 87 14.98 -3.14 16.46
N THR A 88 15.54 -4.16 15.80
CA THR A 88 16.71 -4.89 16.28
C THR A 88 17.94 -3.99 16.35
N LEU A 89 18.22 -3.23 15.29
CA LEU A 89 19.33 -2.28 15.24
C LEU A 89 19.21 -1.21 16.33
N LEU A 90 18.02 -0.62 16.52
CA LEU A 90 17.78 0.37 17.58
C LEU A 90 18.05 -0.20 18.98
N ARG A 91 17.61 -1.44 19.25
CA ARG A 91 17.87 -2.11 20.53
C ARG A 91 19.35 -2.37 20.75
N GLN A 92 20.08 -2.75 19.70
CA GLN A 92 21.53 -2.96 19.77
C GLN A 92 22.25 -1.64 20.04
N ALA A 93 21.90 -0.56 19.34
CA ALA A 93 22.46 0.77 19.55
C ALA A 93 22.22 1.28 20.98
N ALA A 94 20.99 1.11 21.50
CA ALA A 94 20.66 1.49 22.87
C ALA A 94 21.46 0.70 23.92
N ARG A 95 21.68 -0.61 23.70
CA ARG A 95 22.51 -1.44 24.57
C ARG A 95 23.98 -1.03 24.54
N ALA A 96 24.53 -0.74 23.35
CA ALA A 96 25.90 -0.29 23.19
C ALA A 96 26.13 1.07 23.88
N GLN A 97 25.19 2.01 23.75
CA GLN A 97 25.26 3.30 24.46
C GLN A 97 25.15 3.14 25.97
N ALA A 98 24.31 2.25 26.47
CA ALA A 98 24.20 1.98 27.90
C ALA A 98 25.49 1.36 28.48
N GLN A 99 26.19 0.53 27.70
CA GLN A 99 27.49 -0.03 28.07
C GLN A 99 28.59 1.04 28.06
N ASP A 100 28.67 1.88 27.02
CA ASP A 100 29.65 2.99 26.94
C ASP A 100 29.45 4.02 28.07
N ASN A 101 28.21 4.33 28.44
CA ASN A 101 27.92 5.23 29.57
C ASN A 101 28.21 4.58 30.93
N GLY A 102 28.01 3.26 31.06
CA GLY A 102 28.32 2.50 32.27
C GLY A 102 29.83 2.41 32.53
N ASP A 103 30.62 2.16 31.48
CA ASP A 103 32.08 2.15 31.59
C ASP A 103 32.64 3.54 31.90
N LYS A 104 32.10 4.62 31.31
CA LYS A 104 32.55 5.99 31.65
C LYS A 104 32.20 6.41 33.08
N ALA A 105 31.10 5.92 33.64
CA ALA A 105 30.71 6.19 35.02
C ALA A 105 31.49 5.35 36.06
N ALA A 106 32.06 4.21 35.67
CA ALA A 106 32.87 3.36 36.56
C ALA A 106 34.36 3.78 36.62
N VAL A 107 34.82 4.62 35.69
CA VAL A 107 36.22 5.08 35.58
C VAL A 107 36.39 6.52 36.12
N ALA A 108 35.31 7.17 36.55
CA ALA A 108 35.30 8.48 37.21
C ALA A 108 35.13 8.34 38.73
#